data_AF-A0A968T2M2-F1
#
_entry.id   AF-A0A968T2M2-F1
#
_cell.length_a   1.000
_cell.length_b   1.000
_cell.length_c   1.000
_cell.angle_alpha   90.00
_cell.angle_beta   90.00
_cell.angle_gamma   90.00
#
_symmetry.space_group_name_H-M   'P 1'
#
loop_
_entity.id
_entity.type
_entity.pdbx_description
1 polymer ?
#
loop_
_entity_poly.entity_id
_entity_poly.type
_entity_poly.pdbx_seq_one_letter_code
_entity_poly.pdbx_strand_id
1 'polypeptide(L)'
;MVTFTALPGGNRNNNGNFNNVGNNGNWWSATQNNTNNAWNRNLNYNNSNVNRNNNNKQNGFSVRCLRDLKENTETGIISPWHL
;
A
#
# COMPACT_ATOMS: atom_id res chain seq x y z
N MET A 1 -16.36 8.85 4.43
CA MET A 1 -15.07 8.71 3.73
C MET A 1 -14.12 7.92 4.63
N VAL A 2 -13.57 6.79 4.19
CA VAL A 2 -12.55 6.06 4.96
C VAL A 2 -11.19 6.63 4.59
N THR A 3 -10.61 7.43 5.47
CA THR A 3 -9.32 8.09 5.22
C THR A 3 -8.17 7.12 5.39
N PHE A 4 -7.19 7.19 4.49
CA PHE A 4 -5.92 6.48 4.61
C PHE A 4 -4.81 7.47 4.97
N THR A 5 -4.12 7.23 6.08
CA THR A 5 -3.12 8.17 6.64
C THR A 5 -1.69 7.89 6.20
N ALA A 6 -1.43 6.75 5.54
CA ALA A 6 -0.12 6.41 4.97
C ALA A 6 1.08 6.57 5.95
N LEU A 7 0.92 6.18 7.22
CA LEU A 7 1.95 6.37 8.25
C LEU A 7 3.29 5.70 7.88
N PRO A 8 4.44 6.35 8.18
CA PRO A 8 5.76 5.88 7.75
C PRO A 8 6.31 4.75 8.65
N GLY A 9 5.75 3.55 8.51
CA GLY A 9 6.13 2.36 9.29
C GLY A 9 7.48 1.71 8.89
N GLY A 10 8.13 2.19 7.84
CA GLY A 10 9.38 1.61 7.33
C GLY A 10 9.17 0.31 6.55
N ASN A 11 10.17 -0.57 6.59
CA ASN A 11 10.13 -1.88 5.96
C ASN A 11 11.14 -2.87 6.56
N ARG A 12 10.86 -4.17 6.44
CA ARG A 12 11.84 -5.24 6.67
C ARG A 12 12.57 -5.60 5.37
N ASN A 13 13.89 -5.67 5.38
CA ASN A 13 14.68 -6.19 4.27
C ASN A 13 14.70 -7.73 4.28
N ASN A 14 15.06 -8.34 3.15
CA ASN A 14 15.24 -9.79 3.02
C ASN A 14 16.15 -10.40 4.11
N ASN A 15 17.17 -9.66 4.56
CA ASN A 15 18.12 -10.07 5.59
C ASN A 15 17.61 -9.99 7.04
N GLY A 16 16.38 -9.55 7.30
CA GLY A 16 15.84 -9.44 8.66
C GLY A 16 15.76 -8.02 9.19
N ASN A 17 16.60 -7.11 8.70
CA ASN A 17 16.73 -5.77 9.28
C ASN A 17 15.55 -4.88 8.93
N PHE A 18 15.18 -4.00 9.86
CA PHE A 18 14.19 -2.96 9.65
C PHE A 18 14.86 -1.65 9.26
N ASN A 19 14.30 -0.96 8.27
CA ASN A 19 14.80 0.31 7.75
C ASN A 19 13.67 1.34 7.62
N ASN A 20 14.05 2.61 7.54
CA ASN A 20 13.19 3.74 7.19
C ASN A 20 11.97 3.94 8.11
N VAL A 21 11.99 3.38 9.32
CA VAL A 21 10.96 3.62 10.34
C VAL A 21 10.91 5.10 10.64
N GLY A 22 9.72 5.70 10.59
CA GLY A 22 9.50 7.14 10.76
C GLY A 22 9.71 7.96 9.48
N ASN A 23 10.39 7.43 8.46
CA ASN A 23 10.74 8.17 7.25
C ASN A 23 9.89 7.78 6.03
N ASN A 24 9.66 6.48 5.83
CA ASN A 24 8.95 5.98 4.65
C ASN A 24 7.79 5.07 5.03
N GLY A 25 6.65 5.25 4.35
CA GLY A 25 5.63 4.23 4.25
C GLY A 25 5.87 3.41 2.98
N ASN A 26 5.85 2.09 3.09
CA ASN A 26 6.02 1.18 1.95
C ASN A 26 4.86 0.18 1.91
N TRP A 27 4.20 0.08 0.77
CA TRP A 27 3.10 -0.86 0.56
C TRP A 27 3.30 -1.69 -0.69
N TRP A 28 3.07 -3.00 -0.57
CA TRP A 28 3.02 -3.87 -1.73
C TRP A 28 1.84 -3.51 -2.65
N SER A 29 2.07 -3.60 -3.97
CA SER A 29 0.99 -3.76 -4.95
C SER A 29 0.71 -5.25 -5.15
N ALA A 30 -0.51 -5.60 -5.56
CA ALA A 30 -0.85 -6.95 -6.00
C ALA A 30 -0.16 -7.34 -7.32
N THR A 31 0.41 -6.38 -8.05
CA THR A 31 1.04 -6.60 -9.35
C THR A 31 2.47 -7.14 -9.21
N GLN A 32 2.71 -8.32 -9.78
CA GLN A 32 4.05 -8.87 -9.98
C GLN A 32 4.85 -8.05 -11.01
N ASN A 33 6.16 -7.91 -10.80
CA ASN A 33 7.09 -7.44 -11.83
C ASN A 33 7.76 -8.62 -12.56
N ASN A 34 8.33 -9.56 -11.80
CA ASN A 34 8.93 -10.78 -12.34
C ASN A 34 8.94 -11.90 -11.26
N THR A 35 9.68 -12.97 -11.50
CA THR A 35 9.77 -14.14 -10.60
C THR A 35 10.19 -13.74 -9.18
N ASN A 36 11.15 -12.81 -9.06
CA ASN A 36 11.77 -12.43 -7.78
C ASN A 36 11.21 -11.13 -7.19
N ASN A 37 10.62 -10.26 -8.02
CA ASN A 37 10.26 -8.90 -7.62
C ASN A 37 8.76 -8.60 -7.84
N ALA A 38 8.22 -7.75 -6.97
CA ALA A 38 6.88 -7.20 -7.08
C ALA A 38 6.92 -5.67 -7.07
N TRP A 39 5.86 -5.04 -7.56
CA TRP A 39 5.73 -3.58 -7.49
C TRP A 39 5.34 -3.15 -6.09
N ASN A 40 5.92 -2.06 -5.59
CA ASN A 40 5.50 -1.40 -4.37
C ASN A 40 5.27 0.10 -4.61
N ARG A 41 4.49 0.71 -3.72
CA ARG A 41 4.33 2.15 -3.59
C ARG A 41 5.07 2.62 -2.34
N ASN A 42 5.74 3.77 -2.42
CA ASN A 42 6.29 4.40 -1.23
C ASN A 42 5.95 5.89 -1.15
N LEU A 43 5.93 6.39 0.06
CA LEU A 43 5.74 7.79 0.39
C LEU A 43 6.75 8.18 1.47
N ASN A 44 7.41 9.33 1.31
CA ASN A 44 8.30 9.88 2.33
C ASN A 44 7.51 10.86 3.21
N TYR A 45 7.78 10.91 4.51
CA TYR A 45 7.09 11.79 5.45
C TYR A 45 7.10 13.27 5.04
N ASN A 46 8.11 13.73 4.31
CA ASN A 46 8.27 15.13 3.89
C ASN A 46 8.01 15.38 2.39
N ASN A 47 7.51 14.39 1.65
CA ASN A 47 7.28 14.52 0.22
C ASN A 47 5.90 13.96 -0.16
N SER A 48 5.10 14.77 -0.85
CA SER A 48 3.75 14.38 -1.30
C SER A 48 3.74 13.41 -2.48
N ASN A 49 4.88 13.21 -3.16
CA ASN A 49 4.96 12.33 -4.33
C ASN A 49 4.96 10.86 -3.92
N VAL A 50 4.03 10.09 -4.50
CA VAL A 50 3.98 8.64 -4.35
C VAL A 50 4.83 8.00 -5.43
N ASN A 51 5.94 7.38 -5.07
CA ASN A 51 6.77 6.67 -6.05
C ASN A 51 6.33 5.22 -6.21
N ARG A 52 6.73 4.62 -7.34
CA ARG A 52 6.51 3.22 -7.66
C ARG A 52 7.86 2.56 -7.95
N ASN A 53 8.19 1.51 -7.22
CA ASN A 53 9.46 0.79 -7.34
C ASN A 53 9.21 -0.71 -7.55
N ASN A 54 10.20 -1.43 -8.05
CA ASN A 54 10.21 -2.89 -8.07
C ASN A 54 11.18 -3.40 -7.01
N ASN A 55 10.72 -4.30 -6.14
CA ASN A 55 11.50 -4.76 -4.99
C ASN A 55 11.38 -6.28 -4.82
N ASN A 56 12.39 -6.88 -4.19
CA ASN A 56 12.43 -8.30 -3.88
C ASN A 56 11.21 -8.69 -3.03
N LYS A 57 10.48 -9.72 -3.46
CA LYS A 57 9.27 -10.25 -2.78
C LYS A 57 9.54 -10.71 -1.34
N GLN A 58 10.80 -10.96 -0.97
CA GLN A 58 11.20 -11.31 0.39
C GLN A 58 11.21 -10.12 1.36
N ASN A 59 11.09 -8.88 0.88
CA ASN A 59 10.97 -7.72 1.73
C ASN A 59 9.60 -7.68 2.44
N GLY A 60 9.60 -7.23 3.69
CA GLY A 60 8.38 -6.98 4.45
C GLY A 60 7.90 -5.55 4.28
N PHE A 61 6.95 -5.33 3.37
CA PHE A 61 6.19 -4.09 3.25
C PHE A 61 4.76 -4.29 3.77
N SER A 62 4.11 -3.21 4.18
CA SER A 62 2.72 -3.25 4.62
C SER A 62 1.78 -3.64 3.47
N VAL A 63 0.66 -4.26 3.82
CA VAL A 63 -0.42 -4.58 2.87
C VAL A 63 -1.67 -3.81 3.26
N ARG A 64 -2.44 -3.38 2.26
CA ARG A 64 -3.77 -2.76 2.46
C ARG A 64 -4.73 -3.35 1.45
N CYS A 65 -5.85 -3.87 1.93
CA CYS A 65 -6.95 -4.27 1.05
C CYS A 65 -7.68 -3.01 0.57
N LEU A 66 -7.86 -2.91 -0.74
CA LEU A 66 -8.70 -1.89 -1.36
C LEU A 66 -10.06 -2.50 -1.64
N ARG A 67 -11.13 -1.74 -1.41
CA ARG A 67 -12.48 -2.14 -1.72
C ARG A 67 -13.18 -0.99 -2.40
N ASP A 68 -13.79 -1.29 -3.55
CA ASP A 68 -14.65 -0.35 -4.24
C ASP A 68 -15.96 -0.22 -3.47
N LEU A 69 -16.34 1.02 -3.24
CA LEU A 69 -17.64 1.37 -2.71
C LEU A 69 -18.55 1.62 -3.90
N LYS A 70 -19.54 0.76 -4.12
CA LYS A 70 -20.56 1.01 -5.15
C LYS A 70 -21.62 1.94 -4.56
N GLU A 71 -21.86 3.05 -5.23
CA GLU A 71 -23.03 3.88 -4.95
C GLU A 71 -24.25 3.23 -5.59
N ASN A 72 -25.32 3.04 -4.81
CA ASN A 72 -26.61 2.67 -5.37
C ASN A 72 -27.23 3.91 -5.99
N THR A 73 -27.28 3.98 -7.32
CA THR A 73 -27.79 5.14 -8.06
C THR A 73 -29.28 5.43 -7.81
N GLU A 74 -30.01 4.46 -7.25
CA GLU A 74 -31.43 4.60 -6.90
C GLU A 74 -31.66 5.14 -5.49
N THR A 75 -30.73 4.91 -4.55
CA THR A 75 -30.90 5.30 -3.13
C THR A 75 -29.90 6.35 -2.67
N GLY A 76 -28.86 6.64 -3.46
CA GLY A 76 -27.75 7.51 -3.06
C GLY A 76 -26.92 6.95 -1.89
N ILE A 77 -27.17 5.69 -1.50
CA ILE A 77 -26.50 5.06 -0.35
C ILE A 77 -25.27 4.30 -0.84
N ILE A 78 -24.15 4.57 -0.18
CA ILE A 78 -22.91 3.80 -0.32
C ILE A 78 -22.99 2.57 0.58
N SER A 79 -23.28 1.39 0.02
CA SER A 79 -23.32 0.14 0.79
C SER A 79 -21.99 -0.62 0.69
N PRO A 80 -21.34 -0.93 1.83
CA PRO A 80 -20.23 -1.86 1.88
C PRO A 80 -20.71 -3.32 1.98
N TRP A 81 -21.97 -3.65 1.68
CA TRP A 81 -22.45 -5.02 1.61
C TRP A 81 -23.46 -5.13 0.46
N HIS A 82 -23.03 -5.77 -0.64
CA HIS A 82 -23.91 -6.25 -1.70
C HIS A 82 -23.45 -7.67 -2.05
N LEU A 83 -24.20 -8.64 -1.54
CA LEU A 83 -24.54 -9.89 -2.22
C LEU A 83 -26.02 -9.76 -2.59
#